data_AF-A0A286HN51-F1
#
_entry.id   AF-A0A286HN51-F1
#
_cell.length_a   1.000
_cell.length_b   1.000
_cell.length_c   1.000
_cell.angle_alpha   90.00
_cell.angle_beta   90.00
_cell.angle_gamma   90.00
#
_symmetry.space_group_name_H-M   'P 1'
#
loop_
_entity.id
_entity.type
_entity.pdbx_description
1 polymer ?
#
loop_
_entity_poly.entity_id
_entity_poly.type
_entity_poly.pdbx_seq_one_letter_code
_entity_poly.pdbx_strand_id
1 'polypeptide(L)'
;MRRLRLVLMALLLCASAVTSASAPVITKTYSYFDIQGLTGADLERELSRNGPMLDQTGIRHPGATRINLGGSVDYKLVGKGDCADCSARKPFPLSLLDGLVALISGAPHLAMAGSMCHVTNAKVTLETHLTLPRWKDRNRADRETVLVWDTLSSDIKRHEERHAEIARQYARKLEKTLEALHPERDCKLMEAKVEATSNKIIEEHAADQQRFDRVEAAAFERRMLRMLRFRAEKQNNRS
;
A
#
# COMPACT_ATOMS: atom_id res chain seq x y z
N MET A 1 21.11 -52.69 27.69
CA MET A 1 20.40 -51.39 27.84
C MET A 1 21.35 -50.17 27.76
N ARG A 2 22.16 -50.03 26.70
CA ARG A 2 23.09 -48.88 26.56
C ARG A 2 23.17 -48.27 25.15
N ARG A 3 22.51 -48.88 24.15
CA ARG A 3 22.46 -48.37 22.77
C ARG A 3 21.12 -47.72 22.40
N LEU A 4 20.11 -47.77 23.29
CA LEU A 4 18.77 -47.22 23.05
C LEU A 4 18.59 -45.77 23.58
N ARG A 5 19.58 -45.24 24.32
CA ARG A 5 19.56 -43.86 24.83
C ARG A 5 20.21 -42.84 23.86
N LEU A 6 20.91 -43.31 22.84
CA LEU A 6 21.62 -42.43 21.89
C LEU A 6 20.76 -41.95 20.73
N VAL A 7 19.58 -42.53 20.51
CA VAL A 7 18.67 -42.11 19.42
C VAL A 7 17.65 -41.06 19.90
N LEU A 8 17.38 -40.99 21.21
CA LEU A 8 16.42 -40.02 21.79
C LEU A 8 17.01 -38.62 22.05
N MET A 9 18.32 -38.42 21.85
CA MET A 9 18.96 -37.10 22.02
C MET A 9 19.34 -36.42 20.70
N ALA A 10 18.91 -36.96 19.56
CA ALA A 10 19.14 -36.35 18.24
C ALA A 10 17.88 -35.67 17.65
N LEU A 11 16.73 -35.74 18.34
CA LEU A 11 15.46 -35.20 17.84
C LEU A 11 15.07 -33.82 18.42
N LEU A 12 15.95 -33.18 19.19
CA LEU A 12 15.60 -32.03 20.02
C LEU A 12 16.56 -30.84 19.90
N LEU A 13 17.25 -30.69 18.77
CA LEU A 13 18.13 -29.54 18.52
C LEU A 13 18.03 -29.00 17.07
N CYS A 14 16.81 -28.86 16.56
CA CYS A 14 16.52 -27.90 15.50
C CYS A 14 15.50 -26.89 16.02
N ALA A 15 15.90 -26.13 17.05
CA ALA A 15 15.34 -24.82 17.27
C ALA A 15 15.84 -23.93 16.13
N SER A 16 15.16 -24.01 14.99
CA SER A 16 15.32 -23.02 13.93
C SER A 16 15.11 -21.65 14.57
N ALA A 17 16.15 -20.84 14.56
CA ALA A 17 16.02 -19.41 14.83
C ALA A 17 15.03 -18.86 13.80
N VAL A 18 13.77 -18.71 14.20
CA VAL A 18 12.81 -17.94 13.43
C VAL A 18 13.30 -16.51 13.57
N THR A 19 14.07 -16.04 12.59
CA THR A 19 14.29 -14.62 12.39
C THR A 19 12.92 -14.02 12.14
N SER A 20 12.34 -13.39 13.16
CA SER A 20 11.14 -12.59 12.99
C SER A 20 11.52 -11.38 12.15
N ALA A 21 11.42 -11.50 10.82
CA ALA A 21 11.31 -10.35 9.95
C ALA A 21 10.11 -9.55 10.45
N SER A 22 10.36 -8.33 10.91
CA SER A 22 9.29 -7.44 11.37
C SER A 22 8.46 -7.08 10.16
N ALA A 23 7.32 -7.74 9.97
CA ALA A 23 6.39 -7.42 8.89
C ALA A 23 6.04 -5.93 8.90
N PRO A 24 5.70 -5.35 7.73
CA PRO A 24 5.45 -3.92 7.66
C PRO A 24 4.20 -3.61 8.48
N VAL A 25 4.22 -2.47 9.17
CA VAL A 25 3.06 -1.97 9.91
C VAL A 25 2.05 -1.47 8.89
N ILE A 26 1.01 -2.26 8.64
CA ILE A 26 -0.02 -1.97 7.64
C ILE A 26 -1.33 -1.64 8.34
N THR A 27 -1.78 -0.40 8.19
CA THR A 27 -3.06 0.10 8.69
C THR A 27 -4.02 0.35 7.53
N LYS A 28 -5.27 -0.14 7.66
CA LYS A 28 -6.35 0.14 6.70
C LYS A 28 -7.56 0.69 7.45
N THR A 29 -8.00 1.88 7.07
CA THR A 29 -9.17 2.56 7.65
C THR A 29 -10.21 2.89 6.58
N TYR A 30 -11.46 3.07 7.02
CA TYR A 30 -12.57 3.46 6.16
C TYR A 30 -13.28 4.68 6.74
N SER A 31 -13.68 5.58 5.86
CA SER A 31 -14.68 6.61 6.14
C SER A 31 -15.79 6.55 5.09
N TYR A 32 -16.89 7.24 5.40
CA TYR A 32 -18.05 7.28 4.52
C TYR A 32 -18.55 8.70 4.33
N PHE A 33 -18.97 9.01 3.11
CA PHE A 33 -19.78 10.19 2.82
C PHE A 33 -21.20 9.76 2.47
N ASP A 34 -22.16 10.57 2.91
CA ASP A 34 -23.57 10.24 2.77
C ASP A 34 -24.12 10.73 1.43
N ILE A 35 -24.94 9.89 0.80
CA ILE A 35 -25.73 10.25 -0.39
C ILE A 35 -27.21 9.96 -0.14
N GLN A 36 -28.08 10.72 -0.78
CA GLN A 36 -29.54 10.66 -0.63
C GLN A 36 -30.25 10.53 -1.99
N GLY A 37 -31.57 10.36 -1.96
CA GLY A 37 -32.39 10.25 -3.17
C GLY A 37 -32.89 8.84 -3.46
N LEU A 38 -33.83 8.74 -4.40
CA LEU A 38 -34.62 7.51 -4.64
C LEU A 38 -34.41 6.92 -6.03
N THR A 39 -33.89 7.71 -6.97
CA THR A 39 -33.66 7.30 -8.37
C THR A 39 -32.17 7.24 -8.69
N GLY A 40 -31.78 6.48 -9.72
CA GLY A 40 -30.39 6.44 -10.17
C GLY A 40 -29.81 7.83 -10.49
N ALA A 41 -30.62 8.72 -11.06
CA ALA A 41 -30.21 10.09 -11.36
C ALA A 41 -29.95 10.92 -10.08
N ASP A 42 -30.69 10.68 -9.00
CA ASP A 42 -30.41 11.32 -7.71
C ASP A 42 -29.06 10.86 -7.16
N LEU A 43 -28.80 9.55 -7.20
CA LEU A 43 -27.56 8.96 -6.68
C LEU A 43 -26.33 9.43 -7.45
N GLU A 44 -26.42 9.52 -8.79
CA GLU A 44 -25.34 10.03 -9.63
C GLU A 44 -25.01 11.50 -9.32
N ARG A 45 -26.04 12.35 -9.12
CA ARG A 45 -25.85 13.74 -8.72
C ARG A 45 -25.21 13.84 -7.33
N GLU A 46 -25.67 13.05 -6.37
CA GLU A 46 -25.13 13.06 -5.01
C GLU A 46 -23.69 12.53 -4.94
N LEU A 47 -23.35 11.48 -5.71
CA LEU A 47 -21.97 11.02 -5.85
C LEU A 47 -21.08 12.13 -6.43
N SER A 48 -21.54 12.79 -7.50
CA SER A 48 -20.80 13.87 -8.15
C SER A 48 -20.67 15.11 -7.28
N ARG A 49 -21.58 15.33 -6.32
CA ARG A 49 -21.58 16.47 -5.42
C ARG A 49 -20.79 16.24 -4.14
N ASN A 50 -20.92 15.05 -3.54
CA ASN A 50 -20.40 14.74 -2.21
C ASN A 50 -19.15 13.86 -2.25
N GLY A 51 -18.82 13.26 -3.40
CA GLY A 51 -17.65 12.42 -3.57
C GLY A 51 -16.33 13.15 -3.26
N PRO A 52 -15.30 12.45 -2.76
CA PRO A 52 -13.99 13.04 -2.48
C PRO A 52 -13.36 13.67 -3.73
N MET A 53 -12.64 14.77 -3.53
CA MET A 53 -11.79 15.35 -4.57
C MET A 53 -10.39 14.74 -4.47
N LEU A 54 -9.82 14.38 -5.62
CA LEU A 54 -8.42 13.98 -5.74
C LEU A 54 -7.62 15.14 -6.32
N ASP A 55 -6.45 15.41 -5.74
CA ASP A 55 -5.64 16.62 -5.99
C ASP A 55 -5.24 16.82 -7.46
N GLN A 56 -5.25 15.77 -8.28
CA GLN A 56 -4.75 15.78 -9.64
C GLN A 56 -5.83 15.88 -10.73
N THR A 57 -7.11 15.68 -10.40
CA THR A 57 -8.17 15.59 -11.41
C THR A 57 -9.13 16.78 -11.39
N GLY A 58 -9.25 17.49 -10.27
CA GLY A 58 -10.25 18.54 -10.07
C GLY A 58 -11.71 18.04 -10.10
N ILE A 59 -11.92 16.74 -10.29
CA ILE A 59 -13.22 16.07 -10.39
C ILE A 59 -13.46 15.27 -9.12
N ARG A 60 -14.72 15.19 -8.68
CA ARG A 60 -15.13 14.34 -7.56
C ARG A 60 -15.26 12.89 -8.01
N HIS A 61 -14.79 11.98 -7.18
CA HIS A 61 -14.78 10.55 -7.47
C HIS A 61 -15.85 9.83 -6.66
N PRO A 62 -16.41 8.73 -7.17
CA PRO A 62 -17.41 7.94 -6.45
C PRO A 62 -16.83 7.20 -5.23
N GLY A 63 -15.51 7.12 -5.11
CA GLY A 63 -14.73 6.64 -3.97
C GLY A 63 -13.34 7.27 -3.99
N ALA A 64 -12.55 7.06 -2.94
CA ALA A 64 -11.14 7.41 -2.98
C ALA A 64 -10.31 6.57 -2.01
N THR A 65 -9.08 6.27 -2.41
CA THR A 65 -8.09 5.63 -1.56
C THR A 65 -6.88 6.55 -1.40
N ARG A 66 -6.61 6.98 -0.16
CA ARG A 66 -5.36 7.67 0.18
C ARG A 66 -4.34 6.66 0.69
N ILE A 67 -3.11 6.78 0.23
CA ILE A 67 -2.03 5.84 0.49
C ILE A 67 -0.83 6.63 1.00
N ASN A 68 -0.42 6.38 2.24
CA ASN A 68 0.78 6.95 2.83
C ASN A 68 1.78 5.81 3.06
N LEU A 69 2.92 5.88 2.39
CA LEU A 69 4.04 4.97 2.58
C LEU A 69 5.15 5.69 3.33
N GLY A 70 5.70 5.06 4.36
CA GLY A 70 6.81 5.57 5.14
C GLY A 70 7.67 4.45 5.70
N GLY A 71 8.60 4.80 6.58
CA GLY A 71 9.42 3.81 7.27
C GLY A 71 10.77 4.33 7.74
N SER A 72 11.60 3.40 8.18
CA SER A 72 12.97 3.68 8.62
C SER A 72 13.90 2.52 8.27
N VAL A 73 15.17 2.83 7.99
CA VAL A 73 16.22 1.84 7.76
C VAL A 73 17.32 2.02 8.82
N ASP A 74 17.72 0.90 9.41
CA ASP A 74 18.84 0.82 10.34
C ASP A 74 20.07 0.26 9.60
N TYR A 75 21.24 0.85 9.85
CA TYR A 75 22.52 0.50 9.21
C TYR A 75 23.54 -0.02 10.22
N LYS A 76 24.52 -0.80 9.75
CA LYS A 76 25.67 -1.22 10.57
C LYS A 76 26.95 -1.32 9.75
N LEU A 77 28.06 -0.89 10.35
CA LEU A 77 29.41 -1.07 9.82
C LEU A 77 29.97 -2.47 10.12
N VAL A 78 30.78 -2.99 9.19
CA VAL A 78 31.47 -4.28 9.24
C VAL A 78 32.92 -4.03 8.79
N GLY A 79 33.87 -4.06 9.73
CA GLY A 79 35.30 -3.80 9.46
C GLY A 79 36.17 -4.01 10.70
N LYS A 80 37.48 -4.19 10.53
CA LYS A 80 38.43 -4.51 11.62
C LYS A 80 38.75 -3.25 12.43
N GLY A 81 38.05 -3.08 13.55
CA GLY A 81 38.20 -1.95 14.47
C GLY A 81 36.82 -1.43 14.86
N ASP A 82 36.35 -1.82 16.03
CA ASP A 82 35.06 -1.46 16.58
C ASP A 82 34.85 0.07 16.58
N CYS A 83 33.95 0.57 15.73
CA CYS A 83 33.36 1.89 15.93
C CYS A 83 32.08 1.69 16.75
N ALA A 84 32.12 2.12 18.00
CA ALA A 84 31.05 1.96 18.98
C ALA A 84 29.80 2.83 18.70
N ASP A 85 29.73 3.56 17.57
CA ASP A 85 28.63 4.48 17.31
C ASP A 85 28.34 4.69 15.81
N CYS A 86 27.65 3.73 15.19
CA CYS A 86 27.00 3.91 13.88
C CYS A 86 25.58 3.32 13.86
N SER A 87 24.85 3.39 14.98
CA SER A 87 23.41 3.06 14.99
C SER A 87 22.59 4.30 14.61
N ALA A 88 22.66 4.71 13.35
CA ALA A 88 21.81 5.77 12.84
C ALA A 88 20.53 5.16 12.22
N ARG A 89 19.41 5.24 12.95
CA ARG A 89 18.08 5.02 12.37
C ARG A 89 17.76 6.24 11.51
N LYS A 90 17.71 6.08 10.19
CA LYS A 90 17.30 7.17 9.30
C LYS A 90 15.90 6.90 8.74
N PRO A 91 14.99 7.89 8.75
CA PRO A 91 13.74 7.78 8.03
C PRO A 91 14.04 7.60 6.53
N PHE A 92 13.15 6.92 5.81
CA PHE A 92 13.23 6.94 4.33
C PHE A 92 13.19 8.38 3.83
N PRO A 93 13.87 8.70 2.71
CA PRO A 93 13.60 9.95 2.01
C PRO A 93 12.13 9.93 1.57
N LEU A 94 11.32 10.74 2.25
CA LEU A 94 9.98 11.14 1.80
C LEU A 94 10.18 12.11 0.65
N SER A 95 10.16 11.62 -0.58
CA SER A 95 9.99 12.48 -1.74
C SER A 95 8.64 12.17 -2.37
N LEU A 96 7.60 12.88 -1.91
CA LEU A 96 6.62 13.53 -2.79
C LEU A 96 5.59 14.33 -1.96
N LEU A 97 5.60 15.64 -2.22
CA LEU A 97 4.62 16.67 -1.85
C LEU A 97 4.81 17.34 -0.47
N ASP A 98 5.89 18.12 -0.33
CA ASP A 98 5.80 19.54 0.07
C ASP A 98 7.19 20.19 -0.05
N GLY A 99 7.30 21.20 -0.91
CA GLY A 99 8.51 22.00 -1.04
C GLY A 99 8.57 23.05 0.06
N LEU A 100 9.26 22.78 1.17
CA LEU A 100 9.96 23.80 1.98
C LEU A 100 10.80 23.14 3.10
N VAL A 101 12.13 23.31 3.01
CA VAL A 101 13.13 23.33 4.11
C VAL A 101 13.19 22.14 5.10
N ALA A 102 14.28 21.38 4.99
CA ALA A 102 15.02 20.88 6.16
C ALA A 102 16.54 20.98 5.90
N LEU A 103 17.07 22.21 5.99
CA LEU A 103 18.43 22.40 6.48
C LEU A 103 18.37 22.17 7.99
N ILE A 104 19.12 21.20 8.51
CA ILE A 104 19.86 21.23 9.80
C ILE A 104 20.57 19.87 9.99
N SER A 105 21.90 19.95 10.07
CA SER A 105 22.85 19.04 10.74
C SER A 105 23.00 17.60 10.22
N GLY A 106 23.62 17.45 9.05
CA GLY A 106 24.52 16.33 8.81
C GLY A 106 25.92 16.67 9.34
N ALA A 107 26.24 16.32 10.59
CA ALA A 107 27.62 16.39 11.08
C ALA A 107 28.53 15.49 10.23
N PRO A 108 29.80 15.88 9.97
CA PRO A 108 30.70 15.12 9.14
C PRO A 108 31.09 13.84 9.87
N HIS A 109 30.46 12.72 9.51
CA HIS A 109 30.84 11.41 10.03
C HIS A 109 32.17 11.03 9.36
N LEU A 110 33.25 10.97 10.15
CA LEU A 110 34.55 10.51 9.69
C LEU A 110 34.43 9.06 9.23
N ALA A 111 34.40 8.85 7.92
CA ALA A 111 34.54 7.53 7.31
C ALA A 111 35.98 7.04 7.54
N MET A 112 36.16 6.05 8.42
CA MET A 112 37.38 5.27 8.45
C MET A 112 37.39 4.32 7.24
N ALA A 113 38.45 4.42 6.43
CA ALA A 113 38.67 3.53 5.30
C ALA A 113 38.76 2.07 5.77
N GLY A 114 37.90 1.19 5.24
CA GLY A 114 37.93 -0.25 5.51
C GLY A 114 36.72 -0.84 6.26
N SER A 115 35.64 -0.09 6.44
CA SER A 115 34.39 -0.59 7.03
C SER A 115 33.25 -0.64 6.01
N MET A 116 32.77 -1.84 5.68
CA MET A 116 31.61 -2.03 4.81
C MET A 116 30.33 -1.69 5.58
N CYS A 117 29.39 -0.97 4.98
CA CYS A 117 28.09 -0.67 5.59
C CYS A 117 27.00 -1.55 4.98
N HIS A 118 26.06 -2.04 5.80
CA HIS A 118 24.91 -2.82 5.33
C HIS A 118 23.64 -2.46 6.08
N VAL A 119 22.50 -2.78 5.46
CA VAL A 119 21.18 -2.69 6.09
C VAL A 119 21.03 -3.84 7.08
N THR A 120 20.67 -3.54 8.33
CA THR A 120 20.40 -4.55 9.36
C THR A 120 18.91 -4.79 9.56
N ASN A 121 18.10 -3.75 9.35
CA ASN A 121 16.67 -3.79 9.52
C ASN A 121 16.04 -2.71 8.64
N ALA A 122 14.98 -3.06 7.91
CA ALA A 122 14.14 -2.10 7.21
C ALA A 122 12.72 -2.24 7.75
N LYS A 123 12.15 -1.15 8.25
CA LYS A 123 10.77 -1.11 8.70
C LYS A 123 9.97 -0.27 7.74
N VAL A 124 9.00 -0.86 7.06
CA VAL A 124 8.07 -0.12 6.20
C VAL A 124 6.71 0.05 6.90
N THR A 125 6.16 1.25 6.83
CA THR A 125 4.81 1.58 7.33
C THR A 125 3.91 1.92 6.15
N LEU A 126 2.71 1.34 6.11
CA LEU A 126 1.70 1.62 5.11
C LEU A 126 0.40 2.00 5.80
N GLU A 127 -0.09 3.19 5.52
CA GLU A 127 -1.42 3.62 5.93
C GLU A 127 -2.30 3.80 4.70
N THR A 128 -3.45 3.14 4.70
CA THR A 128 -4.43 3.23 3.63
C THR A 128 -5.76 3.70 4.20
N HIS A 129 -6.32 4.75 3.62
CA HIS A 129 -7.58 5.32 4.05
C HIS A 129 -8.56 5.37 2.87
N LEU A 130 -9.60 4.54 2.95
CA LEU A 130 -10.65 4.44 1.93
C LEU A 130 -11.83 5.33 2.31
N THR A 131 -12.35 6.09 1.34
CA THR A 131 -13.55 6.92 1.47
C THR A 131 -14.61 6.36 0.54
N LEU A 132 -15.71 5.83 1.10
CA LEU A 132 -16.75 5.12 0.34
C LEU A 132 -18.12 5.81 0.48
N PRO A 133 -19.01 5.71 -0.52
CA PRO A 133 -20.33 6.30 -0.39
C PRO A 133 -21.24 5.42 0.48
N ARG A 134 -22.15 6.06 1.20
CA ARG A 134 -23.18 5.40 2.01
C ARG A 134 -24.55 5.99 1.67
N TRP A 135 -25.45 5.14 1.16
CA TRP A 135 -26.79 5.57 0.78
C TRP A 135 -27.79 5.48 1.93
N LYS A 136 -28.42 6.61 2.27
CA LYS A 136 -29.36 6.73 3.40
C LYS A 136 -30.78 6.26 3.10
N ASP A 137 -31.23 6.42 1.86
CA ASP A 137 -32.63 6.25 1.48
C ASP A 137 -32.92 4.89 0.83
N ARG A 138 -31.97 3.96 0.93
CA ARG A 138 -32.02 2.63 0.29
C ARG A 138 -33.31 1.86 0.60
N ASN A 139 -33.88 2.02 1.79
CA ASN A 139 -35.12 1.34 2.20
C ASN A 139 -36.39 1.93 1.58
N ARG A 140 -36.34 3.16 1.04
CA ARG A 140 -37.48 3.86 0.44
C ARG A 140 -37.48 3.79 -1.09
N ALA A 141 -36.34 3.45 -1.69
CA ALA A 141 -36.20 3.35 -3.13
C ALA A 141 -36.85 2.10 -3.71
N ASP A 142 -37.13 2.12 -5.00
CA ASP A 142 -37.64 0.97 -5.72
C ASP A 142 -36.57 -0.14 -5.83
N ARG A 143 -37.03 -1.38 -6.06
CA ARG A 143 -36.15 -2.55 -6.11
C ARG A 143 -35.10 -2.48 -7.22
N GLU A 144 -35.41 -1.82 -8.33
CA GLU A 144 -34.48 -1.70 -9.45
C GLU A 144 -33.32 -0.76 -9.08
N THR A 145 -33.62 0.41 -8.53
CA THR A 145 -32.58 1.35 -8.06
C THR A 145 -31.71 0.71 -6.98
N VAL A 146 -32.31 -0.04 -6.04
CA VAL A 146 -31.55 -0.78 -5.03
C VAL A 146 -30.56 -1.77 -5.65
N LEU A 147 -30.98 -2.51 -6.68
CA LEU A 147 -30.10 -3.44 -7.39
C LEU A 147 -28.96 -2.73 -8.14
N VAL A 148 -29.23 -1.57 -8.78
CA VAL A 148 -28.17 -0.76 -9.41
C VAL A 148 -27.15 -0.37 -8.36
N TRP A 149 -27.64 0.19 -7.26
CA TRP A 149 -26.82 0.71 -6.18
C TRP A 149 -25.92 -0.36 -5.57
N ASP A 150 -26.46 -1.53 -5.24
CA ASP A 150 -25.69 -2.62 -4.63
C ASP A 150 -24.57 -3.10 -5.56
N THR A 151 -24.84 -3.11 -6.88
CA THR A 151 -23.83 -3.45 -7.89
C THR A 151 -22.75 -2.39 -7.97
N LEU A 152 -23.13 -1.11 -8.09
CA LEU A 152 -22.22 0.02 -8.23
C LEU A 152 -21.35 0.19 -6.98
N SER A 153 -21.95 0.21 -5.79
CA SER A 153 -21.25 0.40 -4.52
C SER A 153 -20.26 -0.72 -4.21
N SER A 154 -20.60 -1.97 -4.56
CA SER A 154 -19.68 -3.10 -4.49
C SER A 154 -18.50 -2.93 -5.45
N ASP A 155 -18.75 -2.40 -6.65
CA ASP A 155 -17.72 -2.14 -7.65
C ASP A 155 -16.74 -1.05 -7.21
N ILE A 156 -17.27 0.08 -6.75
CA ILE A 156 -16.49 1.18 -6.16
C ILE A 156 -15.61 0.63 -5.03
N LYS A 157 -16.21 -0.08 -4.07
CA LYS A 157 -15.45 -0.64 -2.93
C LYS A 157 -14.31 -1.54 -3.41
N ARG A 158 -14.56 -2.42 -4.38
CA ARG A 158 -13.53 -3.34 -4.91
C ARG A 158 -12.41 -2.59 -5.62
N HIS A 159 -12.73 -1.53 -6.36
CA HIS A 159 -11.74 -0.67 -7.01
C HIS A 159 -10.84 0.00 -5.96
N GLU A 160 -11.43 0.63 -4.95
CA GLU A 160 -10.68 1.26 -3.84
C GLU A 160 -9.83 0.24 -3.04
N GLU A 161 -10.39 -0.92 -2.71
CA GLU A 161 -9.67 -1.96 -1.99
C GLU A 161 -8.51 -2.53 -2.80
N ARG A 162 -8.61 -2.54 -4.13
CA ARG A 162 -7.53 -3.01 -4.99
C ARG A 162 -6.34 -2.06 -4.98
N HIS A 163 -6.55 -0.75 -4.95
CA HIS A 163 -5.47 0.23 -4.77
C HIS A 163 -4.70 0.00 -3.47
N ALA A 164 -5.42 -0.21 -2.36
CA ALA A 164 -4.82 -0.51 -1.06
C ALA A 164 -4.05 -1.85 -1.08
N GLU A 165 -4.56 -2.85 -1.82
CA GLU A 165 -3.86 -4.12 -1.98
C GLU A 165 -2.56 -3.99 -2.77
N ILE A 166 -2.55 -3.25 -3.88
CA ILE A 166 -1.34 -2.98 -4.68
C ILE A 166 -0.28 -2.30 -3.78
N ALA A 167 -0.65 -1.26 -3.04
CA ALA A 167 0.27 -0.60 -2.11
C ALA A 167 0.84 -1.55 -1.05
N ARG A 168 0.01 -2.46 -0.51
CA ARG A 168 0.47 -3.49 0.44
C ARG A 168 1.49 -4.44 -0.18
N GLN A 169 1.31 -4.84 -1.44
CA GLN A 169 2.28 -5.68 -2.15
C GLN A 169 3.61 -4.95 -2.31
N TYR A 170 3.57 -3.68 -2.70
CA TYR A 170 4.77 -2.87 -2.87
C TYR A 170 5.47 -2.50 -1.56
N ALA A 171 4.74 -2.27 -0.47
CA ALA A 171 5.31 -2.07 0.86
C ALA A 171 6.15 -3.30 1.31
N ARG A 172 5.62 -4.51 1.08
CA ARG A 172 6.34 -5.76 1.37
C ARG A 172 7.52 -5.99 0.44
N LYS A 173 7.38 -5.62 -0.84
CA LYS A 173 8.47 -5.70 -1.82
C LYS A 173 9.61 -4.77 -1.43
N LEU A 174 9.30 -3.52 -1.07
CA LEU A 174 10.25 -2.52 -0.61
C LEU A 174 11.07 -3.03 0.58
N GLU A 175 10.40 -3.46 1.64
CA GLU A 175 11.04 -3.99 2.86
C GLU A 175 12.04 -5.11 2.53
N LYS A 176 11.57 -6.14 1.81
CA LYS A 176 12.40 -7.30 1.41
C LYS A 176 13.57 -6.91 0.52
N THR A 177 13.37 -6.00 -0.44
CA THR A 177 14.45 -5.60 -1.35
C THR A 177 15.54 -4.85 -0.61
N LEU A 178 15.18 -4.04 0.39
CA LEU A 178 16.14 -3.26 1.17
C LEU A 178 16.93 -4.13 2.15
N GLU A 179 16.27 -5.08 2.82
CA GLU A 179 16.95 -6.09 3.65
C GLU A 179 17.93 -6.95 2.86
N ALA A 180 17.68 -7.15 1.56
CA ALA A 180 18.51 -7.94 0.66
C ALA A 180 19.63 -7.14 -0.04
N LEU A 181 19.82 -5.85 0.29
CA LEU A 181 20.88 -5.05 -0.32
C LEU A 181 22.26 -5.56 0.11
N HIS A 182 23.13 -5.78 -0.88
CA HIS A 182 24.52 -6.14 -0.64
C HIS A 182 25.25 -4.98 0.04
N PRO A 183 26.16 -5.25 1.01
CA PRO A 183 26.96 -4.25 1.69
C PRO A 183 27.71 -3.31 0.73
N GLU A 184 27.81 -2.04 1.09
CA GLU A 184 28.55 -0.99 0.37
C GLU A 184 29.82 -0.60 1.12
N ARG A 185 30.72 0.11 0.44
CA ARG A 185 32.03 0.49 0.99
C ARG A 185 31.98 1.48 2.16
N ASP A 186 30.88 2.20 2.30
CA ASP A 186 30.58 3.10 3.41
C ASP A 186 29.06 3.34 3.52
N CYS A 187 28.61 3.95 4.62
CA CYS A 187 27.18 4.18 4.83
C CYS A 187 26.59 5.28 3.95
N LYS A 188 27.38 6.21 3.42
CA LYS A 188 26.88 7.24 2.50
C LYS A 188 26.47 6.61 1.17
N LEU A 189 27.28 5.68 0.66
CA LEU A 189 26.96 4.87 -0.51
C LEU A 189 25.78 3.93 -0.24
N MET A 190 25.71 3.32 0.94
CA MET A 190 24.57 2.48 1.32
C MET A 190 23.26 3.28 1.37
N GLU A 191 23.27 4.48 1.97
CA GLU A 191 22.11 5.37 2.03
C GLU A 191 21.63 5.78 0.62
N ALA A 192 22.56 6.18 -0.26
CA ALA A 192 22.24 6.52 -1.64
C ALA A 192 21.65 5.32 -2.40
N LYS A 193 22.14 4.11 -2.14
CA LYS A 193 21.61 2.87 -2.72
C LYS A 193 20.20 2.53 -2.21
N VAL A 194 19.95 2.71 -0.92
CA VAL A 194 18.62 2.54 -0.30
C VAL A 194 17.64 3.53 -0.93
N GLU A 195 18.01 4.80 -1.06
CA GLU A 195 17.18 5.84 -1.68
C GLU A 195 16.86 5.48 -3.14
N ALA A 196 17.88 5.19 -3.95
CA ALA A 196 17.68 4.84 -5.36
C ALA A 196 16.80 3.59 -5.53
N THR A 197 16.98 2.58 -4.67
CA THR A 197 16.16 1.36 -4.68
C THR A 197 14.72 1.66 -4.29
N SER A 198 14.52 2.49 -3.26
CA SER A 198 13.19 2.86 -2.78
C SER A 198 12.41 3.64 -3.84
N ASN A 199 13.04 4.65 -4.44
CA ASN A 199 12.44 5.47 -5.51
C ASN A 199 12.00 4.60 -6.69
N LYS A 200 12.86 3.67 -7.13
CA LYS A 200 12.50 2.72 -8.18
C LYS A 200 11.25 1.90 -7.85
N ILE A 201 11.15 1.38 -6.63
CA ILE A 201 9.99 0.58 -6.21
C ILE A 201 8.73 1.44 -6.10
N ILE A 202 8.86 2.70 -5.67
CA ILE A 202 7.77 3.67 -5.61
C ILE A 202 7.28 4.05 -7.01
N GLU A 203 8.17 4.21 -7.99
CA GLU A 203 7.82 4.43 -9.39
C GLU A 203 7.10 3.22 -10.00
N GLU A 204 7.59 2.01 -9.74
CA GLU A 204 6.92 0.76 -10.16
C GLU A 204 5.52 0.65 -9.52
N HIS A 205 5.39 1.00 -8.24
CA HIS A 205 4.10 1.08 -7.56
C HIS A 205 3.14 2.05 -8.26
N ALA A 206 3.59 3.28 -8.55
CA ALA A 206 2.78 4.28 -9.24
C ALA A 206 2.34 3.82 -10.62
N ALA A 207 3.23 3.18 -11.38
CA ALA A 207 2.92 2.61 -12.69
C ALA A 207 1.86 1.50 -12.61
N ASP A 208 1.92 0.65 -11.59
CA ASP A 208 0.94 -0.42 -11.39
C ASP A 208 -0.44 0.10 -10.96
N GLN A 209 -0.50 1.17 -10.14
CA GLN A 209 -1.75 1.86 -9.83
C GLN A 209 -2.41 2.38 -11.11
N GLN A 210 -1.66 3.13 -11.93
CA GLN A 210 -2.15 3.65 -13.21
C GLN A 210 -2.51 2.55 -14.21
N ARG A 211 -1.77 1.44 -14.20
CA ARG A 211 -2.10 0.28 -15.05
C ARG A 211 -3.42 -0.33 -14.64
N PHE A 212 -3.67 -0.49 -13.34
CA PHE A 212 -4.94 -0.98 -12.84
C PHE A 212 -6.10 -0.08 -13.29
N ASP A 213 -5.98 1.24 -13.13
CA ASP A 213 -7.02 2.20 -13.53
C ASP A 213 -7.39 2.08 -15.01
N ARG A 214 -6.37 2.04 -15.88
CA ARG A 214 -6.58 1.90 -17.33
C ARG A 214 -7.29 0.61 -17.71
N VAL A 215 -6.94 -0.51 -17.08
CA VAL A 215 -7.54 -1.82 -17.38
C VAL A 215 -8.96 -1.91 -16.80
N GLU A 216 -9.18 -1.38 -15.59
CA GLU A 216 -10.44 -1.48 -14.89
C GLU A 216 -11.52 -0.58 -15.51
N ALA A 217 -11.16 0.57 -16.08
CA ALA A 217 -12.09 1.45 -16.80
C ALA A 217 -12.90 0.69 -17.87
N ALA A 218 -12.22 -0.06 -18.74
CA ALA A 218 -12.88 -0.85 -19.78
C ALA A 218 -13.67 -2.05 -19.21
N ALA A 219 -13.21 -2.62 -18.07
CA ALA A 219 -13.91 -3.72 -17.42
C ALA A 219 -15.21 -3.28 -16.75
N PHE A 220 -15.20 -2.10 -16.13
CA PHE A 220 -16.36 -1.49 -15.50
C PHE A 220 -17.50 -1.25 -16.51
N GLU A 221 -17.19 -0.61 -17.64
CA GLU A 221 -18.17 -0.36 -18.70
C GLU A 221 -18.85 -1.66 -19.17
N ARG A 222 -18.06 -2.72 -19.40
CA ARG A 222 -18.59 -4.04 -19.78
C ARG A 222 -19.51 -4.65 -18.71
N ARG A 223 -19.20 -4.48 -17.42
CA ARG A 223 -20.04 -4.98 -16.32
C ARG A 223 -21.36 -4.21 -16.25
N MET A 224 -21.33 -2.89 -16.41
CA MET A 224 -22.53 -2.05 -16.44
C MET A 224 -23.44 -2.38 -17.64
N LEU A 225 -22.88 -2.46 -18.84
CA LEU A 225 -23.64 -2.81 -20.05
C LEU A 225 -24.31 -4.18 -19.95
N ARG A 226 -23.62 -5.18 -19.37
CA ARG A 226 -24.20 -6.51 -19.13
C ARG A 226 -25.42 -6.44 -18.21
N MET A 227 -25.33 -5.63 -17.15
CA MET A 227 -26.39 -5.45 -16.17
C MET A 227 -27.61 -4.76 -16.81
N LEU A 228 -27.40 -3.75 -17.67
CA LEU A 228 -28.46 -3.09 -18.45
C LEU A 228 -29.13 -4.05 -19.45
N ARG A 229 -28.36 -4.87 -20.17
CA ARG A 229 -28.90 -5.86 -21.12
C ARG A 229 -29.79 -6.90 -20.45
N PHE A 230 -29.31 -7.49 -19.35
CA PHE A 230 -30.08 -8.46 -18.57
C PHE A 230 -31.43 -7.89 -18.09
N ARG A 231 -31.49 -6.58 -17.83
CA ARG A 231 -32.74 -5.89 -17.47
C ARG A 231 -33.67 -5.69 -18.65
N ALA A 232 -33.16 -5.24 -19.79
CA ALA A 232 -33.98 -5.07 -21.00
C ALA A 232 -34.67 -6.39 -21.39
N GLU A 233 -33.94 -7.51 -21.30
CA GLU A 233 -34.51 -8.85 -21.52
C GLU A 233 -35.60 -9.20 -20.49
N LYS A 234 -35.38 -8.91 -19.20
CA LYS A 234 -36.36 -9.13 -18.13
C LYS A 234 -37.63 -8.28 -18.27
N GLN A 235 -37.52 -7.05 -18.76
CA GLN A 235 -38.66 -6.16 -19.03
C GLN A 235 -39.46 -6.64 -20.26
N ASN A 236 -38.76 -7.04 -21.33
CA ASN A 236 -39.40 -7.60 -22.52
C ASN A 236 -40.15 -8.90 -22.20
N ASN A 237 -39.61 -9.76 -21.33
CA ASN A 237 -40.28 -11.01 -20.92
C ASN A 237 -41.46 -10.82 -19.94
N ARG A 238 -41.71 -9.59 -19.47
CA ARG A 238 -42.84 -9.25 -18.60
C ARG A 238 -43.97 -8.51 -19.32
N SER A 239 -43.74 -8.14 -20.58
CA SER A 239 -44.71 -7.50 -21.49
C SER A 239 -45.41 -8.55 -22.33
#